data_AF-U9UYE6-F1
#
_entry.id   AF-U9UYE6-F1
#
_cell.length_a   1.000
_cell.length_b   1.000
_cell.length_c   1.000
_cell.angle_alpha   90.00
_cell.angle_beta   90.00
_cell.angle_gamma   90.00
#
_symmetry.space_group_name_H-M   'P 1'
#
loop_
_entity.id
_entity.type
_entity.pdbx_description
1 polymer ?
#
loop_
_entity_poly.entity_id
_entity_poly.type
_entity_poly.pdbx_seq_one_letter_code
_entity_poly.pdbx_strand_id
1 'polypeptide(L)'
;TKDKLDKTELELKETKADLKETKADLKETKADSKETKNRLELYLNNTTNILNETKERLGNELSEMKTELKKTQDELKDTKAMTKLLSVHRDWIGIFNRKLKMKLGEDVFNEIKEAMDDARTYQTDITQCSCVKKLEEILEKVGMSFKDFKLLFETKQLSNKKFHKSPDQTIKDAKEQLLRDSFPEEQKNLVTSLTKLFNALEIWDPRH
;
A
#
# COMPACT_ATOMS: atom_id res chain seq x y z
N THR A 1 -63.34 75.67 -31.57
CA THR A 1 -63.89 74.67 -30.62
C THR A 1 -63.88 73.26 -31.20
N LYS A 2 -64.19 73.09 -32.49
CA LYS A 2 -64.11 71.82 -33.25
C LYS A 2 -62.68 71.24 -33.35
N ASP A 3 -61.70 72.03 -33.77
CA ASP A 3 -60.30 71.56 -33.93
C ASP A 3 -59.67 71.05 -32.61
N LYS A 4 -60.05 71.65 -31.47
CA LYS A 4 -59.62 71.17 -30.15
C LYS A 4 -60.23 69.82 -29.80
N LEU A 5 -61.48 69.58 -30.20
CA LEU A 5 -62.18 68.32 -29.99
C LEU A 5 -61.55 67.21 -30.85
N ASP A 6 -61.30 67.50 -32.13
CA ASP A 6 -60.70 66.53 -33.07
C ASP A 6 -59.28 66.15 -32.65
N LYS A 7 -58.48 67.12 -32.16
CA LYS A 7 -57.15 66.86 -31.57
C LYS A 7 -57.25 65.95 -30.33
N THR A 8 -58.19 66.22 -29.43
CA THR A 8 -58.40 65.42 -28.21
C THR A 8 -58.84 63.99 -28.56
N GLU A 9 -59.65 63.81 -29.61
CA GLU A 9 -60.08 62.48 -30.06
C GLU A 9 -58.91 61.66 -30.65
N LEU A 10 -58.00 62.32 -31.38
CA LEU A 10 -56.80 61.70 -31.92
C LEU A 10 -55.84 61.27 -30.79
N GLU A 11 -55.57 62.16 -29.84
CA GLU A 11 -54.74 61.87 -28.65
C GLU A 11 -55.33 60.70 -27.82
N LEU A 12 -56.66 60.61 -27.70
CA LEU A 12 -57.33 59.49 -27.01
C LEU A 12 -57.17 58.16 -27.75
N LYS A 13 -57.18 58.17 -29.09
CA LYS A 13 -56.97 56.96 -29.91
C LYS A 13 -55.53 56.46 -29.78
N GLU A 14 -54.56 57.37 -29.81
CA GLU A 14 -53.14 57.08 -29.61
C GLU A 14 -52.90 56.49 -28.21
N THR A 15 -53.39 57.16 -27.16
CA THR A 15 -53.28 56.65 -25.77
C THR A 15 -53.91 55.25 -25.59
N LYS A 16 -55.00 54.96 -26.30
CA LYS A 16 -55.62 53.62 -26.28
C LYS A 16 -54.79 52.57 -27.01
N ALA A 17 -54.05 52.94 -28.05
CA ALA A 17 -53.14 52.05 -28.74
C ALA A 17 -51.94 51.72 -27.84
N ASP A 18 -51.32 52.75 -27.25
CA ASP A 18 -50.17 52.61 -26.32
C ASP A 18 -50.53 51.73 -25.12
N LEU A 19 -51.73 51.89 -24.56
CA LEU A 19 -52.20 51.08 -23.44
C LEU A 19 -52.41 49.61 -23.82
N LYS A 20 -52.78 49.32 -25.08
CA LYS A 20 -52.89 47.94 -25.57
C LYS A 20 -51.52 47.31 -25.75
N GLU A 21 -50.56 48.04 -26.30
CA GLU A 21 -49.17 47.61 -26.49
C GLU A 21 -48.50 47.33 -25.13
N THR A 22 -48.56 48.29 -24.20
CA THR A 22 -48.03 48.13 -22.83
C THR A 22 -48.61 46.90 -22.12
N LYS A 23 -49.90 46.57 -22.37
CA LYS A 23 -50.55 45.39 -21.80
C LYS A 23 -50.07 44.08 -22.43
N ALA A 24 -49.67 44.09 -23.70
CA ALA A 24 -49.06 42.95 -24.36
C ALA A 24 -47.65 42.71 -23.79
N ASP A 25 -46.82 43.75 -23.72
CA ASP A 25 -45.46 43.68 -23.19
C ASP A 25 -45.43 43.19 -21.73
N LEU A 26 -46.39 43.64 -20.92
CA LEU A 26 -46.53 43.18 -19.54
C LEU A 26 -46.84 41.68 -19.44
N LYS A 27 -47.63 41.14 -20.38
CA LYS A 27 -47.93 39.69 -20.43
C LYS A 27 -46.70 38.89 -20.83
N GLU A 28 -45.95 39.37 -21.82
CA GLU A 28 -44.70 38.75 -22.28
C GLU A 28 -43.66 38.74 -21.15
N THR A 29 -43.40 39.90 -20.53
CA THR A 29 -42.49 40.03 -19.37
C THR A 29 -42.86 39.07 -18.24
N LYS A 30 -44.16 38.86 -17.99
CA LYS A 30 -44.64 37.91 -16.97
C LYS A 30 -44.38 36.46 -17.37
N ALA A 31 -44.49 36.13 -18.65
CA ALA A 31 -44.17 34.80 -19.16
C ALA A 31 -42.65 34.53 -19.04
N ASP A 32 -41.81 35.47 -19.46
CA ASP A 32 -40.35 35.39 -19.38
C ASP A 32 -39.86 35.26 -17.93
N SER A 33 -40.48 36.01 -17.02
CA SER A 33 -40.20 35.92 -15.59
C SER A 33 -40.52 34.53 -15.02
N LYS A 34 -41.65 33.93 -15.45
CA LYS A 34 -42.02 32.57 -15.04
C LYS A 34 -41.05 31.54 -15.61
N GLU A 35 -40.66 31.66 -16.88
CA GLU A 35 -39.68 30.77 -17.49
C GLU A 35 -38.31 30.85 -16.80
N THR A 36 -37.84 32.07 -16.54
CA THR A 36 -36.58 32.32 -15.83
C THR A 36 -36.59 31.68 -14.45
N LYS A 37 -37.70 31.81 -13.71
CA LYS A 37 -37.87 31.15 -12.40
C LYS A 37 -37.74 29.63 -12.52
N ASN A 38 -38.43 29.01 -13.47
CA ASN A 38 -38.39 27.56 -13.67
C ASN A 38 -36.98 27.08 -14.03
N ARG A 39 -36.25 27.84 -14.88
CA ARG A 39 -34.86 27.53 -15.23
C ARG A 39 -33.94 27.60 -14.01
N LEU A 40 -34.08 28.63 -13.17
CA LEU A 40 -33.31 28.76 -11.93
C LEU A 40 -33.56 27.59 -10.97
N GLU A 41 -34.82 27.16 -10.82
CA GLU A 41 -35.18 26.01 -9.98
C GLU A 41 -34.56 24.71 -10.50
N LEU A 42 -34.55 24.50 -11.82
CA LEU A 42 -33.88 23.36 -12.45
C LEU A 42 -32.35 23.39 -12.20
N TYR A 43 -31.70 24.54 -12.38
CA TYR A 43 -30.26 24.68 -12.12
C TYR A 43 -29.92 24.42 -10.66
N LEU A 44 -30.75 24.90 -9.72
CA LEU A 44 -30.54 24.68 -8.29
C LEU A 44 -30.64 23.20 -7.94
N ASN A 45 -31.66 22.50 -8.46
CA ASN A 45 -31.83 21.06 -8.23
C ASN A 45 -30.66 20.26 -8.80
N ASN A 46 -30.24 20.56 -10.03
CA ASN A 46 -29.09 19.89 -10.65
C ASN A 46 -27.80 20.11 -9.86
N THR A 47 -27.55 21.35 -9.41
CA THR A 47 -26.37 21.67 -8.61
C THR A 47 -26.39 20.94 -7.27
N THR A 48 -27.56 20.84 -6.63
CA THR A 48 -27.73 20.12 -5.37
C THR A 48 -27.46 18.62 -5.53
N ASN A 49 -27.94 18.02 -6.63
CA ASN A 49 -27.69 16.62 -6.94
C ASN A 49 -26.19 16.35 -7.14
N ILE A 50 -25.52 17.17 -7.96
CA ILE A 50 -24.07 17.05 -8.20
C ILE A 50 -23.28 17.19 -6.90
N LEU A 51 -23.68 18.11 -6.02
CA LEU A 51 -23.03 18.31 -4.73
C LEU A 51 -23.19 17.07 -3.83
N ASN A 52 -24.38 16.48 -3.78
CA ASN A 52 -24.64 15.28 -2.99
C ASN A 52 -23.86 14.07 -3.51
N GLU A 53 -23.85 13.85 -4.83
CA GLU A 53 -23.07 12.79 -5.47
C GLU A 53 -21.57 12.95 -5.22
N THR A 54 -21.06 14.18 -5.32
CA THR A 54 -19.65 14.48 -5.04
C THR A 54 -19.30 14.23 -3.58
N LYS A 55 -20.18 14.62 -2.65
CA LYS A 55 -20.00 14.39 -1.21
C LYS A 55 -19.99 12.90 -0.89
N GLU A 56 -20.89 12.12 -1.48
CA GLU A 56 -20.94 10.67 -1.30
C GLU A 56 -19.68 10.00 -1.84
N ARG A 57 -19.27 10.34 -3.07
CA ARG A 57 -18.03 9.81 -3.67
C ARG A 57 -16.80 10.09 -2.81
N LEU A 58 -16.61 11.34 -2.38
CA LEU A 58 -15.50 11.72 -1.52
C LEU A 58 -15.54 11.02 -0.15
N GLY A 59 -16.75 10.80 0.40
CA GLY A 59 -16.93 10.03 1.63
C GLY A 59 -16.46 8.58 1.49
N ASN A 60 -16.82 7.94 0.38
CA ASN A 60 -16.41 6.57 0.08
C ASN A 60 -14.90 6.46 -0.14
N GLU A 61 -14.32 7.32 -0.97
CA GLU A 61 -12.87 7.37 -1.24
C GLU A 61 -12.06 7.57 0.06
N LEU A 62 -12.52 8.44 0.96
CA LEU A 62 -11.85 8.69 2.24
C LEU A 62 -11.93 7.46 3.16
N SER A 63 -13.06 6.75 3.17
CA SER A 63 -13.24 5.52 3.94
C SER A 63 -12.33 4.39 3.45
N GLU A 64 -12.23 4.21 2.13
CA GLU A 64 -11.33 3.24 1.50
C GLU A 64 -9.86 3.56 1.83
N MET A 65 -9.45 4.82 1.64
CA MET A 65 -8.09 5.27 1.94
C MET A 65 -7.72 5.05 3.41
N LYS A 66 -8.66 5.30 4.34
CA LYS A 66 -8.45 5.05 5.77
C LYS A 66 -8.26 3.57 6.07
N THR A 67 -9.00 2.70 5.39
CA THR A 67 -8.92 1.25 5.56
C THR A 67 -7.57 0.72 5.06
N GLU A 68 -7.14 1.15 3.87
CA GLU A 68 -5.83 0.78 3.32
C GLU A 68 -4.68 1.31 4.19
N LEU A 69 -4.76 2.57 4.64
CA LEU A 69 -3.74 3.13 5.55
C LEU A 69 -3.61 2.31 6.84
N LYS A 70 -4.74 1.88 7.41
CA LYS A 70 -4.75 1.05 8.61
C LYS A 70 -4.10 -0.31 8.38
N LYS A 71 -4.42 -0.96 7.26
CA LYS A 71 -3.81 -2.22 6.84
C LYS A 71 -2.29 -2.09 6.67
N THR A 72 -1.82 -1.08 5.93
CA THR A 72 -0.38 -0.82 5.76
C THR A 72 0.31 -0.53 7.09
N GLN A 73 -0.34 0.21 8.00
CA GLN A 73 0.21 0.48 9.33
C GLN A 73 0.40 -0.80 10.15
N ASP A 74 -0.55 -1.72 10.09
CA ASP A 74 -0.47 -2.98 10.81
C ASP A 74 0.57 -3.92 10.18
N GLU A 75 0.64 -4.03 8.85
CA GLU A 75 1.70 -4.75 8.12
C GLU A 75 3.10 -4.20 8.44
N LEU A 76 3.26 -2.88 8.57
CA LEU A 76 4.52 -2.24 8.95
C LEU A 76 4.92 -2.58 10.38
N LYS A 77 3.97 -2.61 11.32
CA LYS A 77 4.22 -3.02 12.71
C LYS A 77 4.68 -4.47 12.77
N ASP A 78 3.99 -5.36 12.06
CA ASP A 78 4.34 -6.78 11.98
C ASP A 78 5.72 -6.98 11.37
N THR A 79 6.00 -6.28 10.26
CA THR A 79 7.32 -6.31 9.61
C THR A 79 8.41 -5.81 10.54
N LYS A 80 8.18 -4.73 11.29
CA LYS A 80 9.14 -4.17 12.26
C LYS A 80 9.38 -5.13 13.42
N ALA A 81 8.32 -5.71 13.98
CA ALA A 81 8.40 -6.70 15.04
C ALA A 81 9.19 -7.93 14.58
N MET A 82 8.86 -8.45 13.39
CA MET A 82 9.54 -9.59 12.80
C MET A 82 11.01 -9.28 12.50
N THR A 83 11.32 -8.10 11.95
CA THR A 83 12.70 -7.68 11.71
C THR A 83 13.51 -7.59 13.00
N LYS A 84 12.94 -7.06 14.09
CA LYS A 84 13.61 -7.02 15.40
C LYS A 84 13.80 -8.42 15.99
N LEU A 85 12.79 -9.29 15.84
CA LEU A 85 12.87 -10.69 16.28
C LEU A 85 14.02 -11.39 15.56
N LEU A 86 14.04 -11.33 14.23
CA LEU A 86 15.03 -11.98 13.39
C LEU A 86 16.42 -11.40 13.61
N SER A 87 16.62 -10.07 13.63
CA SER A 87 17.96 -9.49 13.74
C SER A 87 18.62 -9.75 15.09
N VAL A 88 17.88 -9.59 16.19
CA VAL A 88 18.44 -9.72 17.55
C VAL A 88 18.57 -11.18 17.99
N HIS A 89 17.57 -12.01 17.69
CA HIS A 89 17.52 -13.37 18.23
C HIS A 89 18.22 -14.39 17.32
N ARG A 90 18.44 -14.08 16.02
CA ARG A 90 19.19 -14.96 15.11
C ARG A 90 20.57 -15.31 15.65
N ASP A 91 21.26 -14.34 16.22
CA ASP A 91 22.64 -14.54 16.71
C ASP A 91 22.65 -15.48 17.92
N TRP A 92 21.66 -15.35 18.82
CA TRP A 92 21.45 -16.27 19.94
C TRP A 92 21.09 -17.69 19.49
N ILE A 93 20.24 -17.84 18.47
CA ILE A 93 19.95 -19.15 17.86
C ILE A 93 21.24 -19.72 17.23
N GLY A 94 22.08 -18.89 16.63
CA GLY A 94 23.39 -19.28 16.14
C GLY A 94 24.30 -19.83 17.24
N ILE A 95 24.38 -19.14 18.38
CA ILE A 95 25.13 -19.58 19.56
C ILE A 95 24.57 -20.91 20.09
N PHE A 96 23.25 -21.02 20.21
CA PHE A 96 22.58 -22.23 20.66
C PHE A 96 22.90 -23.42 19.75
N ASN A 97 22.75 -23.26 18.44
CA ASN A 97 23.04 -24.30 17.45
C ASN A 97 24.50 -24.77 17.50
N ARG A 98 25.46 -23.86 17.74
CA ARG A 98 26.88 -24.24 17.92
C ARG A 98 27.07 -25.10 19.17
N LYS A 99 26.47 -24.72 20.30
CA LYS A 99 26.54 -25.50 21.54
C LYS A 99 25.85 -26.86 21.39
N LEU A 100 24.72 -26.89 20.70
CA LEU A 100 23.97 -28.11 20.42
C LEU A 100 24.77 -29.06 19.53
N LYS A 101 25.40 -28.53 18.48
CA LYS A 101 26.35 -29.27 17.62
C LYS A 101 27.49 -29.89 18.43
N MET A 102 28.09 -29.16 19.36
CA MET A 102 29.14 -29.69 20.24
C MET A 102 28.65 -30.84 21.15
N LYS A 103 27.37 -30.82 21.55
CA LYS A 103 26.78 -31.85 22.42
C LYS A 103 26.34 -33.10 21.64
N LEU A 104 25.85 -32.93 20.42
CA LEU A 104 25.38 -34.02 19.56
C LEU A 104 26.50 -34.69 18.76
N GLY A 105 27.57 -33.95 18.48
CA GLY A 105 28.53 -34.30 17.43
C GLY A 105 28.17 -33.63 16.11
N GLU A 106 29.20 -33.39 15.30
CA GLU A 106 29.07 -32.72 13.99
C GLU A 106 28.15 -33.49 13.05
N ASP A 107 28.37 -34.81 12.92
CA ASP A 107 27.67 -35.66 11.97
C ASP A 107 26.17 -35.72 12.27
N VAL A 108 25.80 -36.03 13.51
CA VAL A 108 24.39 -36.09 13.96
C VAL A 108 23.70 -34.74 13.77
N PHE A 109 24.40 -33.63 14.03
CA PHE A 109 23.83 -32.31 13.83
C PHE A 109 23.60 -31.97 12.35
N ASN A 110 24.47 -32.44 11.46
CA ASN A 110 24.29 -32.27 10.01
C ASN A 110 23.15 -33.16 9.48
N GLU A 111 23.03 -34.41 9.95
CA GLU A 111 21.89 -35.28 9.64
C GLU A 111 20.55 -34.63 10.04
N ILE A 112 20.48 -33.99 11.22
CA ILE A 112 19.28 -33.27 11.67
C ILE A 112 18.95 -32.12 10.70
N LYS A 113 19.95 -31.37 10.25
CA LYS A 113 19.74 -30.26 9.31
C LYS A 113 19.21 -30.76 7.98
N GLU A 114 19.83 -31.80 7.42
CA GLU A 114 19.40 -32.41 6.17
C GLU A 114 17.98 -32.93 6.30
N ALA A 115 17.67 -33.67 7.37
CA ALA A 115 16.31 -34.13 7.65
C ALA A 115 15.31 -32.96 7.75
N MET A 116 15.69 -31.85 8.38
CA MET A 116 14.83 -30.66 8.47
C MET A 116 14.63 -29.95 7.13
N ASP A 117 15.65 -29.88 6.28
CA ASP A 117 15.55 -29.29 4.95
C ASP A 117 14.75 -30.20 4.00
N ASP A 118 14.88 -31.52 4.11
CA ASP A 118 14.05 -32.52 3.43
C ASP A 118 12.59 -32.46 3.88
N ALA A 119 12.34 -32.38 5.19
CA ALA A 119 11.01 -32.23 5.76
C ALA A 119 10.30 -30.98 5.23
N ARG A 120 11.05 -29.90 4.98
CA ARG A 120 10.51 -28.68 4.37
C ARG A 120 10.22 -28.88 2.89
N THR A 121 11.14 -29.50 2.16
CA THR A 121 11.08 -29.65 0.70
C THR A 121 10.01 -30.65 0.28
N TYR A 122 9.92 -31.78 1.00
CA TYR A 122 9.09 -32.92 0.66
C TYR A 122 7.91 -33.13 1.63
N GLN A 123 7.73 -32.24 2.62
CA GLN A 123 6.68 -32.34 3.65
C GLN A 123 6.70 -33.68 4.41
N THR A 124 7.88 -34.25 4.62
CA THR A 124 8.05 -35.53 5.32
C THR A 124 8.03 -35.35 6.83
N ASP A 125 7.46 -36.33 7.54
CA ASP A 125 7.56 -36.42 8.99
C ASP A 125 8.91 -37.03 9.39
N ILE A 126 9.70 -36.24 10.11
CA ILE A 126 11.04 -36.63 10.57
C ILE A 126 11.10 -36.93 12.07
N THR A 127 9.95 -36.89 12.78
CA THR A 127 9.90 -37.15 14.23
C THR A 127 10.42 -38.53 14.60
N GLN A 128 10.34 -39.50 13.67
CA GLN A 128 10.86 -40.84 13.87
C GLN A 128 12.34 -41.02 13.50
N CYS A 129 13.02 -39.99 12.98
CA CYS A 129 14.46 -40.07 12.69
C CYS A 129 15.23 -40.40 13.98
N SER A 130 16.14 -41.37 13.91
CA SER A 130 17.06 -41.66 15.02
C SER A 130 17.88 -40.43 15.43
N CYS A 131 18.22 -39.58 14.46
CA CYS A 131 18.87 -38.28 14.64
C CYS A 131 18.02 -37.31 15.49
N VAL A 132 16.69 -37.29 15.26
CA VAL A 132 15.74 -36.43 15.99
C VAL A 132 15.54 -36.92 17.42
N LYS A 133 15.47 -38.24 17.65
CA LYS A 133 15.38 -38.80 19.01
C LYS A 133 16.58 -38.42 19.87
N LYS A 134 17.79 -38.49 19.32
CA LYS A 134 19.02 -38.02 20.00
C LYS A 134 18.98 -36.53 20.32
N LEU A 135 18.41 -35.73 19.43
CA LEU A 135 18.19 -34.31 19.66
C LEU A 135 17.20 -34.07 20.81
N GLU A 136 16.06 -34.76 20.81
CA GLU A 136 15.04 -34.66 21.86
C GLU A 136 15.61 -34.93 23.25
N GLU A 137 16.40 -36.00 23.41
CA GLU A 137 17.07 -36.33 24.68
C GLU A 137 17.96 -35.21 25.22
N ILE A 138 18.56 -34.39 24.34
CA ILE A 138 19.39 -33.25 24.75
C ILE A 138 18.54 -32.01 25.02
N LEU A 139 17.50 -31.78 24.23
CA LEU A 139 16.59 -30.65 24.39
C LEU A 139 15.76 -30.77 25.68
N GLU A 140 15.35 -31.98 26.06
CA GLU A 140 14.63 -32.24 27.31
C GLU A 140 15.40 -31.75 28.55
N LYS A 141 16.74 -31.88 28.53
CA LYS A 141 17.61 -31.42 29.63
C LYS A 141 17.56 -29.91 29.85
N VAL A 142 17.08 -29.15 28.86
CA VAL A 142 16.90 -27.69 28.93
C VAL A 142 15.43 -27.29 28.85
N GLY A 143 14.50 -28.25 29.02
CA GLY A 143 13.06 -27.99 28.98
C GLY A 143 12.55 -27.56 27.60
N MET A 144 13.19 -28.02 26.52
CA MET A 144 12.83 -27.68 25.15
C MET A 144 12.34 -28.94 24.41
N SER A 145 11.35 -28.78 23.54
CA SER A 145 10.89 -29.85 22.65
C SER A 145 11.53 -29.75 21.27
N PHE A 146 11.47 -30.83 20.49
CA PHE A 146 11.85 -30.79 19.08
C PHE A 146 11.07 -29.72 18.29
N LYS A 147 9.79 -29.52 18.63
CA LYS A 147 8.94 -28.49 18.02
C LYS A 147 9.49 -27.08 18.26
N ASP A 148 9.94 -26.80 19.48
CA ASP A 148 10.55 -25.51 19.81
C ASP A 148 11.86 -25.31 19.03
N PHE A 149 12.71 -26.35 18.96
CA PHE A 149 13.93 -26.29 18.18
C PHE A 149 13.66 -26.08 16.69
N LYS A 150 12.69 -26.79 16.11
CA LYS A 150 12.25 -26.63 14.72
C LYS A 150 11.83 -25.19 14.44
N LEU A 151 11.06 -24.58 15.35
CA LEU A 151 10.67 -23.18 15.24
C LEU A 151 11.88 -22.23 15.24
N LEU A 152 12.85 -22.44 16.14
CA LEU A 152 14.09 -21.64 16.17
C LEU A 152 14.93 -21.83 14.89
N PHE A 153 15.02 -23.07 14.40
CA PHE A 153 15.73 -23.39 13.17
C PHE A 153 15.10 -22.67 11.97
N GLU A 154 13.78 -22.77 11.81
CA GLU A 154 13.02 -22.09 10.75
C GLU A 154 13.14 -20.57 10.83
N THR A 155 13.06 -20.00 12.04
CA THR A 155 13.24 -18.57 12.28
C THR A 155 14.61 -18.08 11.78
N LYS A 156 15.67 -18.85 12.06
CA LYS A 156 17.02 -18.53 11.57
C LYS A 156 17.10 -18.60 10.04
N GLN A 157 16.50 -19.61 9.42
CA GLN A 157 16.50 -19.75 7.96
C GLN A 157 15.71 -18.62 7.28
N LEU A 158 14.57 -18.23 7.85
CA LEU A 158 13.79 -17.08 7.40
C LEU A 158 14.58 -15.77 7.52
N SER A 159 15.30 -15.58 8.63
CA SER A 159 16.23 -14.45 8.78
C SER A 159 17.30 -14.46 7.70
N ASN A 160 17.87 -15.62 7.38
CA ASN A 160 18.91 -15.71 6.36
C ASN A 160 18.37 -15.31 4.99
N LYS A 161 17.18 -15.77 4.60
CA LYS A 161 16.50 -15.35 3.37
C LYS A 161 16.19 -13.85 3.35
N LYS A 162 15.84 -13.26 4.51
CA LYS A 162 15.41 -11.87 4.60
C LYS A 162 16.57 -10.86 4.65
N PHE A 163 17.72 -11.22 5.22
CA PHE A 163 18.82 -10.29 5.49
C PHE A 163 20.14 -10.64 4.80
N HIS A 164 20.24 -11.78 4.12
CA HIS A 164 21.44 -12.17 3.39
C HIS A 164 21.14 -12.33 1.90
N LYS A 165 22.22 -12.22 1.10
CA LYS A 165 22.23 -12.52 -0.33
C LYS A 165 21.53 -13.86 -0.57
N SER A 166 20.51 -13.89 -1.43
CA SER A 166 19.94 -15.17 -1.87
C SER A 166 21.06 -16.01 -2.50
N PRO A 167 21.10 -17.34 -2.30
CA PRO A 167 22.09 -18.20 -2.93
C PRO A 167 22.23 -17.95 -4.44
N ASP A 168 21.13 -17.56 -5.09
CA ASP A 168 21.04 -17.32 -6.53
C ASP A 168 21.22 -15.86 -6.95
N GLN A 169 21.33 -14.91 -6.01
CA GLN A 169 21.48 -13.49 -6.38
C GLN A 169 22.86 -13.27 -7.02
N THR A 170 22.91 -12.65 -8.19
CA THR A 170 24.18 -12.28 -8.85
C THR A 170 24.63 -10.89 -8.43
N ILE A 171 25.88 -10.52 -8.76
CA ILE A 171 26.37 -9.13 -8.59
C ILE A 171 25.51 -8.16 -9.41
N LYS A 172 25.12 -8.57 -10.61
CA LYS A 172 24.24 -7.79 -11.49
C LYS A 172 22.88 -7.55 -10.84
N ASP A 173 22.25 -8.59 -10.28
CA ASP A 173 20.95 -8.45 -9.60
C ASP A 173 21.01 -7.48 -8.42
N ALA A 174 22.09 -7.55 -7.63
CA ALA A 174 22.31 -6.65 -6.50
C ALA A 174 22.53 -5.19 -6.95
N LYS A 175 23.29 -4.98 -8.03
CA LYS A 175 23.53 -3.65 -8.61
C LYS A 175 22.26 -3.06 -9.21
N GLU A 176 21.48 -3.85 -9.94
CA GLU A 176 20.20 -3.40 -10.48
C GLU A 176 19.20 -3.06 -9.37
N GLN A 177 19.16 -3.85 -8.30
CA GLN A 177 18.33 -3.55 -7.13
C GLN A 177 18.73 -2.21 -6.49
N LEU A 178 20.04 -1.97 -6.28
CA LEU A 178 20.54 -0.69 -5.76
C LEU A 178 20.14 0.50 -6.65
N LEU A 179 20.01 0.32 -7.96
CA LEU A 179 19.62 1.39 -8.89
C LEU A 179 18.10 1.56 -8.99
N ARG A 180 17.32 0.49 -8.78
CA ARG A 180 15.85 0.53 -8.78
C ARG A 180 15.28 1.10 -7.48
N ASP A 181 15.89 0.77 -6.35
CA ASP A 181 15.36 1.13 -5.04
C ASP A 181 15.53 2.64 -4.78
N SER A 182 14.50 3.27 -4.22
CA SER A 182 14.57 4.68 -3.80
C SER A 182 15.17 4.77 -2.41
N PHE A 183 16.26 5.50 -2.28
CA PHE A 183 16.94 5.72 -1.00
C PHE A 183 16.68 7.12 -0.46
N PRO A 184 16.62 7.30 0.87
CA PRO A 184 16.62 8.62 1.51
C PRO A 184 17.82 9.46 1.06
N GLU A 185 17.65 10.78 1.02
CA GLU A 185 18.67 11.73 0.55
C GLU A 185 19.99 11.56 1.30
N GLU A 186 19.91 11.26 2.61
CA GLU A 186 21.05 11.10 3.50
C GLU A 186 21.93 9.89 3.13
N GLN A 187 21.39 8.94 2.36
CA GLN A 187 22.08 7.70 1.96
C GLN A 187 22.64 7.75 0.54
N LYS A 188 22.41 8.83 -0.23
CA LYS A 188 22.90 8.93 -1.62
C LYS A 188 24.41 8.79 -1.77
N ASN A 189 25.18 9.26 -0.80
CA ASN A 189 26.64 9.10 -0.79
C ASN A 189 27.06 7.64 -0.65
N LEU A 190 26.32 6.87 0.14
CA LEU A 190 26.53 5.42 0.29
C LEU A 190 26.15 4.70 -1.00
N VAL A 191 25.00 5.02 -1.60
CA VAL A 191 24.57 4.47 -2.91
C VAL A 191 25.66 4.70 -3.96
N THR A 192 26.16 5.93 -4.05
CA THR A 192 27.25 6.30 -4.98
C THR A 192 28.51 5.46 -4.74
N SER A 193 28.88 5.24 -3.48
CA SER A 193 30.06 4.44 -3.12
C SER A 193 29.86 2.96 -3.44
N LEU A 194 28.65 2.41 -3.21
CA LEU A 194 28.30 1.04 -3.55
C LEU A 194 28.26 0.81 -5.07
N THR A 195 27.78 1.79 -5.86
CA THR A 195 27.86 1.72 -7.32
C THR A 195 29.31 1.63 -7.80
N LYS A 196 30.22 2.42 -7.22
CA LYS A 196 31.66 2.32 -7.52
C LYS A 196 32.23 0.96 -7.15
N LEU A 197 31.84 0.41 -6.00
CA LEU A 197 32.22 -0.94 -5.57
C LEU A 197 31.77 -1.99 -6.59
N PHE A 198 30.52 -1.95 -7.05
CA PHE A 198 30.03 -2.91 -8.05
C PHE A 198 30.77 -2.81 -9.38
N ASN A 199 31.05 -1.58 -9.85
CA ASN A 199 31.86 -1.38 -11.06
C ASN A 199 33.29 -1.94 -10.90
N ALA A 200 33.91 -1.77 -9.73
CA ALA A 200 35.24 -2.32 -9.47
C ALA A 200 35.22 -3.85 -9.47
N LEU A 201 34.22 -4.47 -8.86
CA LEU A 201 34.07 -5.94 -8.84
C LEU A 201 33.86 -6.52 -10.24
N GLU A 202 33.08 -5.86 -11.11
CA GLU A 202 32.92 -6.25 -12.52
C GLU A 202 34.24 -6.20 -13.31
N ILE A 203 35.13 -5.25 -12.99
CA ILE A 203 36.45 -5.13 -13.63
C ILE A 203 37.42 -6.20 -13.10
N TRP A 204 37.36 -6.51 -11.80
CA TRP A 204 38.35 -7.36 -11.12
C TRP A 204 38.07 -8.85 -11.24
N ASP A 205 36.82 -9.27 -11.39
CA ASP A 205 36.47 -10.68 -11.61
C ASP A 205 35.48 -10.84 -12.77
N PRO A 206 35.95 -10.88 -14.03
CA PRO A 206 35.09 -11.01 -15.21
C PRO A 206 34.44 -12.39 -15.38
N ARG A 207 34.55 -13.28 -14.37
CA ARG A 207 33.93 -14.63 -14.37
C ARG A 207 32.53 -14.65 -13.74
N HIS A 208 31.98 -13.49 -13.42
CA HIS A 208 30.57 -13.32 -13.02
C HIS A 208 29.65 -13.06 -14.21
#